data_AF-V7I847-F1
#
_entry.id   AF-V7I847-F1
#
_cell.length_a   1.000
_cell.length_b   1.000
_cell.length_c   1.000
_cell.angle_alpha   90.00
_cell.angle_beta   90.00
_cell.angle_gamma   90.00
#
_symmetry.space_group_name_H-M   'P 1'
#
loop_
_entity.id
_entity.type
_entity.pdbx_description
1 polymer ?
#
loop_
_entity_poly.entity_id
_entity_poly.type
_entity_poly.pdbx_seq_one_letter_code
_entity_poly.pdbx_strand_id
1 'polypeptide(L)'
;MPVVKLLCIMSLIWKRKNPKELIFARSRSSGLTTVMIIIAKYSMSFNEELDFFYLTGQESDAVCPVCGADLAYRDSRLRIFRDYGGHKSHILIRRLKCSCGRIHNELPDCLVPHKHYACIVIEDVLDEVSTPVDLPSEDYPCEATMERWKSFLERNTLRVEGILRSIAHSLLGYSEQLLLSGVSLVGHLRGMGSGWLSVLILPIYNSGHSLQP
;
A
#
# COMPACT_ATOMS: atom_id res chain seq x y z
N MET A 1 -26.77 14.22 4.79
CA MET A 1 -25.54 14.96 4.36
C MET A 1 -24.17 14.33 4.73
N PRO A 2 -24.02 13.06 5.19
CA PRO A 2 -22.69 12.48 5.48
C PRO A 2 -21.95 11.91 4.24
N VAL A 3 -22.68 11.49 3.20
CA VAL A 3 -22.10 10.82 2.01
C VAL A 3 -21.20 11.76 1.17
N VAL A 4 -21.58 13.04 1.03
CA VAL A 4 -20.81 14.02 0.22
C VAL A 4 -19.46 14.34 0.87
N LYS A 5 -19.40 14.42 2.20
CA LYS A 5 -18.13 14.62 2.92
C LYS A 5 -17.25 13.37 2.87
N LEU A 6 -17.85 12.17 2.95
CA LEU A 6 -17.16 10.88 2.81
C LEU A 6 -16.48 10.71 1.44
N LEU A 7 -17.23 11.01 0.37
CA LEU A 7 -16.74 11.03 -1.02
C LEU A 7 -15.51 11.95 -1.15
N CYS A 8 -15.51 13.07 -0.42
CA CYS A 8 -14.39 14.00 -0.41
C CYS A 8 -13.14 13.41 0.28
N ILE A 9 -13.29 12.63 1.36
CA ILE A 9 -12.17 11.93 2.02
C ILE A 9 -11.48 11.01 1.02
N MET A 10 -12.25 10.11 0.40
CA MET A 10 -11.72 9.06 -0.45
C MET A 10 -11.17 9.65 -1.75
N SER A 11 -11.85 10.66 -2.31
CA SER A 11 -11.32 11.47 -3.42
C SER A 11 -10.01 12.18 -3.06
N LEU A 12 -9.86 12.66 -1.83
CA LEU A 12 -8.62 13.29 -1.38
C LEU A 12 -7.51 12.27 -1.13
N ILE A 13 -7.78 11.11 -0.52
CA ILE A 13 -6.78 10.04 -0.38
C ILE A 13 -6.33 9.57 -1.79
N TRP A 14 -7.28 9.39 -2.70
CA TRP A 14 -7.03 9.06 -4.11
C TRP A 14 -6.21 10.12 -4.84
N LYS A 15 -6.53 11.41 -4.64
CA LYS A 15 -5.84 12.54 -5.29
C LYS A 15 -4.50 12.88 -4.64
N ARG A 16 -4.34 12.67 -3.33
CA ARG A 16 -3.20 13.25 -2.60
C ARG A 16 -1.91 12.51 -2.84
N LYS A 17 -1.88 11.17 -3.01
CA LYS A 17 -0.64 10.36 -3.25
C LYS A 17 0.64 11.00 -2.67
N ASN A 18 0.57 11.56 -1.44
CA ASN A 18 1.65 12.34 -0.85
C ASN A 18 1.86 11.87 0.60
N PRO A 19 2.88 11.02 0.82
CA PRO A 19 3.20 10.44 2.12
C PRO A 19 3.46 11.47 3.24
N LYS A 20 3.92 12.68 2.90
CA LYS A 20 4.49 13.63 3.88
C LYS A 20 3.45 14.18 4.88
N GLU A 21 2.17 14.20 4.53
CA GLU A 21 1.10 14.66 5.44
C GLU A 21 0.55 13.56 6.36
N LEU A 22 0.96 12.29 6.19
CA LEU A 22 0.29 11.12 6.77
C LEU A 22 0.97 10.54 8.03
N ILE A 23 1.90 11.28 8.63
CA ILE A 23 2.83 10.74 9.64
C ILE A 23 2.21 10.83 11.04
N PHE A 24 1.92 9.67 11.63
CA PHE A 24 1.54 9.57 13.04
C PHE A 24 2.74 9.13 13.87
N ALA A 25 3.23 10.03 14.73
CA ALA A 25 4.16 9.64 15.78
C ALA A 25 3.43 8.70 16.76
N ARG A 26 3.78 7.40 16.75
CA ARG A 26 3.42 6.48 17.84
C ARG A 26 4.62 6.25 18.75
N SER A 27 4.37 6.32 20.05
CA SER A 27 5.34 6.00 21.08
C SER A 27 5.75 4.52 21.03
N ARG A 28 7.07 4.30 20.98
CA ARG A 28 7.86 3.13 21.39
C ARG A 28 7.16 1.77 21.39
N SER A 29 7.32 1.01 20.30
CA SER A 29 7.39 -0.46 20.35
C SER A 29 8.82 -0.93 20.02
N SER A 30 9.45 -1.59 20.99
CA SER A 30 10.85 -2.06 20.97
C SER A 30 11.03 -3.34 20.14
N GLY A 31 10.67 -3.27 18.86
CA GLY A 31 10.88 -4.36 17.90
C GLY A 31 11.78 -3.93 16.75
N LEU A 32 12.77 -4.75 16.41
CA LEU A 32 13.58 -4.71 15.18
C LEU A 32 12.77 -5.19 13.96
N THR A 33 11.51 -4.76 13.84
CA THR A 33 10.67 -5.09 12.69
C THR A 33 11.07 -4.20 11.52
N THR A 34 11.35 -4.82 10.37
CA THR A 34 11.50 -4.08 9.12
C THR A 34 10.13 -3.52 8.75
N VAL A 35 10.03 -2.19 8.69
CA VAL A 35 8.78 -1.49 8.38
C VAL A 35 8.80 -1.16 6.89
N MET A 36 7.65 -1.22 6.21
CA MET A 36 7.55 -0.78 4.81
C MET A 36 7.06 0.66 4.77
N ILE A 37 7.61 1.43 3.82
CA ILE A 37 7.11 2.76 3.44
C ILE A 37 6.71 2.64 1.99
N ILE A 38 5.53 3.17 1.66
CA ILE A 38 4.98 3.10 0.32
C ILE A 38 5.22 4.43 -0.39
N ILE A 39 5.74 4.37 -1.62
CA ILE A 39 5.90 5.53 -2.50
C ILE A 39 4.91 5.46 -3.67
N ALA A 40 4.36 6.61 -4.03
CA ALA A 40 3.38 6.73 -5.11
C ALA A 40 3.83 7.68 -6.23
N LYS A 41 4.98 8.36 -6.04
CA LYS A 41 5.60 9.28 -7.00
C LYS A 41 6.97 8.75 -7.37
N TYR A 42 7.03 8.02 -8.47
CA TYR A 42 8.25 7.44 -9.01
C TYR A 42 8.10 7.23 -10.51
N SER A 43 9.22 7.16 -11.21
CA SER A 43 9.29 6.54 -12.54
C SER A 43 9.91 5.16 -12.40
N MET A 44 9.41 4.22 -13.20
CA MET A 44 9.91 2.86 -13.28
C MET A 44 10.47 2.63 -14.67
N SER A 45 11.68 2.12 -14.73
CA SER A 45 12.40 1.93 -15.99
C SER A 45 13.13 0.60 -15.95
N PHE A 46 12.99 -0.17 -17.02
CA PHE A 46 13.50 -1.53 -17.10
C PHE A 46 14.96 -1.52 -17.55
N ASN A 47 15.77 -2.36 -16.92
CA ASN A 47 17.14 -2.65 -17.35
C ASN A 47 17.16 -4.03 -18.01
N GLU A 48 17.30 -4.07 -19.34
CA GLU A 48 17.33 -5.31 -20.12
C GLU A 48 18.55 -6.19 -19.80
N GLU A 49 19.71 -5.59 -19.52
CA GLU A 49 20.95 -6.30 -19.23
C GLU A 49 20.91 -7.01 -17.87
N LEU A 50 20.30 -6.36 -16.88
CA LEU A 50 20.27 -6.84 -15.50
C LEU A 50 18.93 -7.47 -15.08
N ASP A 51 17.94 -7.48 -15.98
CA ASP A 51 16.59 -8.04 -15.78
C ASP A 51 15.88 -7.54 -14.50
N PHE A 52 15.93 -6.22 -14.27
CA PHE A 52 15.17 -5.58 -13.21
C PHE A 52 14.74 -4.15 -13.54
N PHE A 53 13.67 -3.71 -12.89
CA PHE A 53 13.21 -2.33 -12.89
C PHE A 53 13.94 -1.51 -11.83
N TYR A 54 14.47 -0.35 -12.21
CA TYR A 54 14.94 0.67 -11.28
C TYR A 54 13.82 1.68 -11.01
N LEU A 55 13.70 2.06 -9.74
CA LEU A 55 12.79 3.12 -9.31
C LEU A 55 13.57 4.42 -9.17
N THR A 56 13.15 5.43 -9.90
CA THR A 56 13.64 6.80 -9.71
C THR A 56 12.54 7.59 -9.02
N GLY A 57 12.70 7.82 -7.70
CA GLY A 57 11.80 8.66 -6.93
C GLY A 57 12.06 10.14 -7.18
N GLN A 58 11.02 10.96 -7.22
CA GLN A 58 11.15 12.41 -7.12
C GLN A 58 11.00 12.81 -5.63
N GLU A 59 12.10 13.28 -5.04
CA GLU A 59 12.26 13.85 -3.68
C GLU A 59 12.36 12.87 -2.49
N SER A 60 13.49 12.91 -1.79
CA SER A 60 13.82 12.08 -0.63
C SER A 60 13.72 12.83 0.70
N ASP A 61 12.50 13.23 1.09
CA ASP A 61 12.18 13.61 2.48
C ASP A 61 11.32 12.51 3.13
N ALA A 62 11.74 11.25 2.97
CA ALA A 62 11.06 10.15 3.61
C ALA A 62 11.31 10.23 5.11
N VAL A 63 10.24 10.16 5.90
CA VAL A 63 10.33 10.16 7.36
C VAL A 63 10.00 8.79 7.92
N CYS A 64 10.49 8.52 9.12
CA CYS A 64 10.20 7.29 9.82
C CYS A 64 8.74 7.32 10.30
N PRO A 65 7.87 6.40 9.84
CA PRO A 65 6.48 6.33 10.27
C PRO A 65 6.31 5.93 11.75
N VAL A 66 7.41 5.65 12.45
CA VAL A 66 7.36 5.27 13.86
C VAL A 66 7.84 6.39 14.79
N CYS A 67 8.88 7.13 14.42
CA CYS A 67 9.44 8.19 15.29
C CYS A 67 9.43 9.59 14.67
N GLY A 68 9.02 9.72 13.40
CA GLY A 68 8.96 10.99 12.69
C GLY A 68 10.31 11.55 12.20
N ALA A 69 11.44 10.96 12.60
CA ALA A 69 12.76 11.42 12.14
C ALA A 69 13.03 11.07 10.67
N ASP A 70 13.88 11.86 10.02
CA ASP A 70 14.27 11.66 8.62
C ASP A 70 14.93 10.30 8.39
N LEU A 71 14.77 9.80 7.17
CA LEU A 71 15.34 8.54 6.71
C LEU A 71 16.47 8.80 5.73
N ALA A 72 17.64 8.27 6.07
CA ALA A 72 18.80 8.28 5.19
C ALA A 72 18.83 7.01 4.32
N TYR A 73 19.30 7.14 3.08
CA TYR A 73 19.59 5.97 2.26
C TYR A 73 20.64 5.08 2.94
N ARG A 74 20.44 3.76 2.87
CA ARG A 74 21.38 2.75 3.38
C ARG A 74 21.97 1.93 2.23
N ASP A 75 21.11 1.22 1.55
CA ASP A 75 21.44 0.30 0.45
C ASP A 75 20.16 -0.01 -0.35
N SER A 76 20.26 -0.88 -1.36
CA SER A 76 19.12 -1.30 -2.18
C SER A 76 18.98 -2.83 -2.15
N ARG A 77 17.79 -3.32 -2.47
CA ARG A 77 17.52 -4.76 -2.60
C ARG A 77 16.55 -5.04 -3.74
N LEU A 78 16.66 -6.23 -4.32
CA LEU A 78 15.68 -6.70 -5.28
C LEU A 78 14.40 -7.19 -4.57
N ARG A 79 13.26 -6.87 -5.17
CA ARG A 79 11.93 -7.34 -4.79
C ARG A 79 11.29 -8.03 -5.98
N ILE A 80 10.79 -9.25 -5.79
CA ILE A 80 10.06 -9.98 -6.83
C ILE A 80 8.80 -9.19 -7.20
N PHE A 81 8.60 -9.00 -8.50
CA PHE A 81 7.43 -8.39 -9.10
C PHE A 81 6.85 -9.36 -10.15
N ARG A 82 5.55 -9.62 -10.07
CA ARG A 82 4.80 -10.44 -11.01
C ARG A 82 3.62 -9.64 -11.54
N ASP A 83 3.51 -9.54 -12.85
CA ASP A 83 2.39 -8.92 -13.55
C ASP A 83 1.39 -9.99 -14.03
N TYR A 84 0.50 -9.60 -14.95
CA TYR A 84 -0.44 -10.50 -15.60
C TYR A 84 0.30 -11.55 -16.43
N GLY A 85 -0.16 -12.80 -16.41
CA GLY A 85 0.51 -13.93 -17.06
C GLY A 85 1.68 -14.51 -16.27
N GLY A 86 1.95 -14.00 -15.06
CA GLY A 86 2.92 -14.59 -14.14
C GLY A 86 4.38 -14.34 -14.48
N HIS A 87 4.66 -13.44 -15.43
CA HIS A 87 6.03 -13.06 -15.76
C HIS A 87 6.72 -12.49 -14.52
N LYS A 88 7.91 -13.02 -14.23
CA LYS A 88 8.64 -12.74 -13.00
C LYS A 88 9.80 -11.82 -13.32
N SER A 89 9.71 -10.58 -12.84
CA SER A 89 10.81 -9.64 -12.83
C SER A 89 11.20 -9.26 -11.41
N HIS A 90 12.15 -8.33 -11.29
CA HIS A 90 12.51 -7.72 -10.03
C HIS A 90 12.41 -6.21 -10.09
N ILE A 91 12.10 -5.59 -8.96
CA ILE A 91 12.20 -4.14 -8.75
C ILE A 91 13.31 -3.90 -7.74
N LEU A 92 14.27 -3.05 -8.10
CA LEU A 92 15.31 -2.57 -7.19
C LEU A 92 14.71 -1.48 -6.30
N ILE A 93 14.48 -1.82 -5.03
CA ILE A 93 13.92 -0.91 -4.03
C ILE A 93 15.01 -0.41 -3.08
N ARG A 94 14.89 0.84 -2.64
CA ARG A 94 15.79 1.41 -1.63
C ARG A 94 15.41 0.88 -0.25
N ARG A 95 16.43 0.69 0.59
CA ARG A 95 16.28 0.55 2.04
C ARG A 95 16.84 1.79 2.71
N LEU A 96 16.02 2.36 3.58
CA LEU A 96 16.35 3.56 4.30
C LEU A 96 16.59 3.22 5.78
N LYS A 97 17.47 3.95 6.45
CA LYS A 97 17.78 3.78 7.85
C LYS A 97 17.39 5.03 8.62
N CYS A 98 16.66 4.83 9.70
CA CYS A 98 16.33 5.90 10.65
C CYS A 98 17.40 5.99 11.75
N SER A 99 17.54 7.18 12.34
CA SER A 99 18.29 7.39 13.60
C SER A 99 17.76 6.54 14.76
N CYS A 100 16.47 6.15 14.76
CA CYS A 100 15.91 5.21 15.74
C CYS A 100 16.38 3.75 15.57
N GLY A 101 17.25 3.47 14.59
CA GLY A 101 17.82 2.14 14.33
C GLY A 101 16.99 1.24 13.42
N ARG A 102 15.75 1.63 13.08
CA ARG A 102 14.89 0.86 12.17
C ARG A 102 15.32 1.00 10.72
N ILE A 103 15.10 -0.08 9.97
CA ILE A 103 15.30 -0.14 8.52
C ILE A 103 13.91 -0.17 7.86
N HIS A 104 13.76 0.66 6.85
CA HIS A 104 12.53 0.83 6.09
C HIS A 104 12.75 0.39 4.65
N ASN A 105 11.93 -0.53 4.14
CA ASN A 105 11.92 -0.82 2.70
C ASN A 105 11.01 0.21 2.02
N GLU A 106 11.52 0.93 1.05
CA GLU A 106 10.75 1.88 0.25
C GLU A 106 10.14 1.15 -0.95
N LEU A 107 8.90 0.70 -0.79
CA LEU A 107 8.16 -0.11 -1.76
C LEU A 107 7.27 0.79 -2.64
N PRO A 108 7.20 0.58 -3.96
CA PRO A 108 6.24 1.29 -4.80
C PRO A 108 4.80 0.84 -4.50
N ASP A 109 3.83 1.75 -4.68
CA ASP A 109 2.40 1.48 -4.49
C ASP A 109 1.82 0.47 -5.48
N CYS A 110 2.55 0.14 -6.55
CA CYS A 110 2.24 -0.99 -7.43
C CYS A 110 2.49 -2.37 -6.80
N LEU A 111 3.05 -2.46 -5.59
CA LEU A 111 3.22 -3.72 -4.85
C LEU A 111 2.57 -3.65 -3.46
N VAL A 112 1.82 -4.69 -3.13
CA VAL A 112 1.33 -4.88 -1.76
C VAL A 112 2.45 -5.46 -0.90
N PRO A 113 2.69 -4.91 0.31
CA PRO A 113 3.64 -5.47 1.27
C PRO A 113 3.52 -6.99 1.44
N HIS A 114 4.67 -7.67 1.43
CA HIS A 114 4.81 -9.12 1.52
C HIS A 114 4.22 -9.94 0.34
N LYS A 115 3.58 -9.31 -0.64
CA LYS A 115 3.08 -9.97 -1.86
C LYS A 115 4.06 -9.75 -3.03
N HIS A 116 4.03 -10.66 -3.99
CA HIS A 116 4.90 -10.63 -5.19
C HIS A 116 4.18 -10.12 -6.44
N TYR A 117 2.86 -10.23 -6.45
CA TYR A 117 2.06 -9.80 -7.57
C TYR A 117 1.82 -8.30 -7.51
N ALA A 118 1.73 -7.70 -8.68
CA ALA A 118 1.33 -6.31 -8.85
C ALA A 118 -0.02 -6.08 -8.17
N CYS A 119 -0.18 -4.88 -7.61
CA CYS A 119 -1.37 -4.48 -6.89
C CYS A 119 -2.63 -4.69 -7.74
N ILE A 120 -2.56 -4.31 -9.01
CA ILE A 120 -3.65 -4.44 -9.99
C ILE A 120 -4.09 -5.90 -10.21
N VAL A 121 -3.15 -6.86 -10.24
CA VAL A 121 -3.47 -8.29 -10.39
C VAL A 121 -4.20 -8.81 -9.15
N ILE A 122 -3.79 -8.32 -7.96
CA ILE A 122 -4.45 -8.67 -6.70
C ILE A 122 -5.85 -8.04 -6.65
N GLU A 123 -6.00 -6.78 -7.07
CA GLU A 123 -7.29 -6.07 -7.14
C GLU A 123 -8.29 -6.82 -8.02
N ASP A 124 -7.90 -7.19 -9.23
CA ASP A 124 -8.79 -7.91 -10.16
C ASP A 124 -9.30 -9.24 -9.61
N VAL A 125 -8.46 -9.97 -8.88
CA VAL A 125 -8.87 -11.21 -8.20
C VAL A 125 -9.83 -10.91 -7.05
N LEU A 126 -9.59 -9.84 -6.28
CA LEU A 126 -10.44 -9.44 -5.16
C LEU A 126 -11.81 -8.91 -5.63
N ASP A 127 -11.82 -8.26 -6.80
CA ASP A 127 -13.01 -7.70 -7.47
C ASP A 127 -13.71 -8.71 -8.39
N GLU A 128 -13.26 -9.96 -8.41
CA GLU A 128 -13.82 -11.04 -9.25
C GLU A 128 -13.80 -10.74 -10.76
N VAL A 129 -12.93 -9.82 -11.18
CA VAL A 129 -12.62 -9.52 -12.59
C VAL A 129 -11.75 -10.62 -13.18
N SER A 130 -10.87 -11.20 -12.37
CA SER A 130 -10.07 -12.37 -12.73
C SER A 130 -10.43 -13.56 -11.84
N THR A 131 -10.81 -14.63 -12.50
CA THR A 131 -11.19 -15.92 -11.94
C THR A 131 -10.19 -17.00 -12.38
N PRO A 132 -10.10 -18.14 -11.67
CA PRO A 132 -9.24 -19.26 -12.07
C PRO A 132 -9.57 -19.88 -13.44
N VAL A 133 -10.70 -19.51 -14.05
CA VAL A 133 -11.22 -20.07 -15.30
C VAL A 133 -10.91 -19.16 -16.50
N ASP A 134 -10.45 -17.93 -16.26
CA ASP A 134 -10.23 -16.97 -17.34
C ASP A 134 -8.95 -17.29 -18.14
N LEU A 135 -9.02 -17.22 -19.47
CA LEU A 135 -7.89 -17.48 -20.39
C LEU A 135 -6.62 -16.64 -20.09
N PRO A 136 -6.68 -15.36 -19.65
CA PRO A 136 -5.50 -14.60 -19.22
C PRO A 136 -4.87 -15.09 -17.90
N SER A 137 -5.55 -15.98 -17.18
CA SER A 137 -5.12 -16.57 -15.92
C SER A 137 -4.50 -17.96 -16.07
N GLU A 138 -4.27 -18.43 -17.31
CA GLU A 138 -3.59 -19.71 -17.58
C GLU A 138 -2.32 -19.80 -16.71
N ASP A 139 -2.43 -20.63 -15.66
CA ASP A 139 -1.46 -20.93 -14.61
C ASP A 139 -1.08 -19.86 -13.56
N TYR A 140 -1.43 -18.56 -13.73
CA TYR A 140 -0.98 -17.52 -12.79
C TYR A 140 -1.96 -16.35 -12.57
N PRO A 141 -2.30 -16.02 -11.30
CA PRO A 141 -1.96 -16.72 -10.06
C PRO A 141 -2.79 -18.01 -9.89
N CYS A 142 -2.23 -19.04 -9.24
CA CYS A 142 -3.02 -20.26 -8.95
C CYS A 142 -4.19 -19.97 -7.99
N GLU A 143 -5.26 -20.77 -8.07
CA GLU A 143 -6.48 -20.64 -7.27
C GLU A 143 -6.18 -20.54 -5.75
N ALA A 144 -5.31 -21.39 -5.22
CA ALA A 144 -4.91 -21.32 -3.80
C ALA A 144 -4.25 -19.99 -3.42
N THR A 145 -3.58 -19.32 -4.36
CA THR A 145 -3.03 -17.98 -4.15
C THR A 145 -4.13 -16.92 -4.17
N MET A 146 -5.09 -17.03 -5.09
CA MET A 146 -6.25 -16.15 -5.16
C MET A 146 -7.07 -16.21 -3.85
N GLU A 147 -7.37 -17.41 -3.36
CA GLU A 147 -8.11 -17.61 -2.11
C GLU A 147 -7.37 -17.03 -0.90
N ARG A 148 -6.04 -17.16 -0.85
CA ARG A 148 -5.23 -16.51 0.20
C ARG A 148 -5.36 -14.99 0.18
N TRP A 149 -5.56 -14.37 -0.99
CA TRP A 149 -5.75 -12.93 -1.08
C TRP A 149 -7.15 -12.50 -0.63
N LYS A 150 -8.20 -13.25 -1.01
CA LYS A 150 -9.55 -13.04 -0.50
C LYS A 150 -9.58 -13.12 1.03
N SER A 151 -9.04 -14.21 1.59
CA SER A 151 -8.89 -14.37 3.04
C SER A 151 -8.00 -13.30 3.69
N PHE A 152 -7.00 -12.77 2.98
CA PHE A 152 -6.19 -11.66 3.46
C PHE A 152 -7.02 -10.37 3.58
N LEU A 153 -7.84 -10.04 2.58
CA LEU A 153 -8.71 -8.87 2.64
C LEU A 153 -9.72 -9.03 3.77
N GLU A 154 -10.45 -10.15 3.81
CA GLU A 154 -11.46 -10.44 4.83
C GLU A 154 -10.93 -10.29 6.26
N ARG A 155 -9.77 -10.90 6.56
CA ARG A 155 -9.12 -10.79 7.88
C ARG A 155 -8.73 -9.37 8.25
N ASN A 156 -8.39 -8.54 7.26
CA ASN A 156 -7.95 -7.18 7.48
C ASN A 156 -9.07 -6.14 7.37
N THR A 157 -10.27 -6.47 6.86
CA THR A 157 -11.34 -5.50 6.58
C THR A 157 -11.66 -4.60 7.77
N LEU A 158 -11.97 -5.16 8.94
CA LEU A 158 -12.31 -4.37 10.13
C LEU A 158 -11.14 -3.50 10.60
N ARG A 159 -9.91 -4.02 10.50
CA ARG A 159 -8.68 -3.29 10.87
C ARG A 159 -8.44 -2.11 9.93
N VAL A 160 -8.59 -2.34 8.62
CA VAL A 160 -8.45 -1.33 7.58
C VAL A 160 -9.48 -0.23 7.76
N GLU A 161 -10.75 -0.58 7.96
CA GLU A 161 -11.83 0.39 8.22
C GLU A 161 -11.49 1.27 9.44
N GLY A 162 -11.07 0.66 10.55
CA GLY A 162 -10.68 1.39 11.76
C GLY A 162 -9.48 2.32 11.54
N ILE A 163 -8.44 1.84 10.84
CA ILE A 163 -7.25 2.65 10.52
C ILE A 163 -7.64 3.83 9.63
N LEU A 164 -8.37 3.60 8.54
CA LEU A 164 -8.76 4.66 7.61
C LEU A 164 -9.63 5.72 8.30
N ARG A 165 -10.56 5.31 9.17
CA ARG A 165 -11.35 6.26 9.98
C ARG A 165 -10.50 7.07 10.94
N SER A 166 -9.57 6.42 11.63
CA SER A 166 -8.64 7.10 12.53
C SER A 166 -7.83 8.15 11.76
N ILE A 167 -7.21 7.75 10.64
CA ILE A 167 -6.42 8.64 9.77
C ILE A 167 -7.27 9.80 9.25
N ALA A 168 -8.50 9.53 8.79
CA ALA A 168 -9.39 10.55 8.27
C ALA A 168 -9.79 11.57 9.34
N HIS A 169 -10.07 11.13 10.56
CA HIS A 169 -10.38 12.02 11.67
C HIS A 169 -9.17 12.88 12.04
N SER A 170 -7.99 12.28 12.19
CA SER A 170 -6.81 12.97 12.72
C SER A 170 -6.06 13.84 11.71
N LEU A 171 -6.03 13.49 10.42
CA LEU A 171 -5.30 14.26 9.40
C LEU A 171 -6.15 15.24 8.64
N LEU A 172 -7.40 14.88 8.39
CA LEU A 172 -8.22 15.59 7.44
C LEU A 172 -9.36 16.36 8.14
N GLY A 173 -9.38 16.36 9.49
CA GLY A 173 -10.30 17.14 10.31
C GLY A 173 -11.77 16.76 10.09
N TYR A 174 -12.04 15.52 9.66
CA TYR A 174 -13.41 15.06 9.45
C TYR A 174 -14.16 14.87 10.76
N SER A 175 -15.48 15.05 10.68
CA SER A 175 -16.36 15.03 11.84
C SER A 175 -16.44 13.65 12.49
N GLU A 176 -16.74 13.64 13.79
CA GLU A 176 -17.10 12.45 14.58
C GLU A 176 -18.18 11.60 13.90
N GLN A 177 -19.01 12.20 13.04
CA GLN A 177 -20.02 11.51 12.24
C GLN A 177 -19.42 10.43 11.32
N LEU A 178 -18.20 10.61 10.82
CA LEU A 178 -17.50 9.58 10.06
C LEU A 178 -17.16 8.38 10.95
N LEU A 179 -16.62 8.64 12.15
CA LEU A 179 -16.27 7.59 13.11
C LEU A 179 -17.50 6.74 13.47
N LEU A 180 -18.66 7.40 13.57
CA LEU A 180 -19.93 6.77 13.93
C LEU A 180 -20.71 6.18 12.73
N SER A 181 -20.25 6.40 11.51
CA SER A 181 -20.97 5.93 10.31
C SER A 181 -20.72 4.45 10.01
N GLY A 182 -21.76 3.73 9.59
CA GLY A 182 -21.67 2.31 9.17
C GLY A 182 -21.26 2.10 7.70
N VAL A 183 -20.82 3.14 7.00
CA VAL A 183 -20.44 3.08 5.57
C VAL A 183 -19.14 2.29 5.39
N SER A 184 -19.01 1.42 4.39
CA SER A 184 -17.72 0.78 4.11
C SER A 184 -16.81 1.70 3.32
N LEU A 185 -15.69 2.12 3.91
CA LEU A 185 -14.63 2.87 3.23
C LEU A 185 -13.92 2.02 2.18
N VAL A 186 -13.69 0.73 2.49
CA VAL A 186 -13.08 -0.20 1.54
C VAL A 186 -13.99 -0.40 0.33
N GLY A 187 -15.28 -0.66 0.56
CA GLY A 187 -16.26 -0.79 -0.53
C GLY A 187 -16.38 0.48 -1.37
N HIS A 188 -16.27 1.66 -0.73
CA HIS A 188 -16.27 2.92 -1.46
C HIS A 188 -15.03 3.09 -2.35
N LEU A 189 -13.83 2.81 -1.85
CA LEU A 189 -12.58 2.85 -2.63
C LEU A 189 -12.65 1.89 -3.82
N ARG A 190 -13.14 0.66 -3.62
CA ARG A 190 -13.37 -0.32 -4.70
C ARG A 190 -14.32 0.23 -5.77
N GLY A 191 -15.39 0.90 -5.34
CA GLY A 191 -16.35 1.54 -6.25
C GLY A 191 -15.80 2.73 -7.06
N MET A 192 -14.61 3.27 -6.70
CA MET A 192 -13.94 4.31 -7.49
C MET A 192 -13.21 3.76 -8.72
N GLY A 193 -13.01 2.44 -8.79
CA GLY A 193 -12.36 1.75 -9.90
C GLY A 193 -10.98 1.20 -9.56
N SER A 194 -10.21 0.88 -10.60
CA SER A 194 -8.90 0.25 -10.48
C SER A 194 -7.86 1.16 -9.81
N GLY A 195 -6.96 0.54 -9.06
CA GLY A 195 -5.94 1.20 -8.24
C GLY A 195 -6.34 1.42 -6.78
N TRP A 196 -7.51 0.94 -6.34
CA TRP A 196 -8.03 1.17 -4.99
C TRP A 196 -7.14 0.59 -3.89
N LEU A 197 -6.50 -0.56 -4.13
CA LEU A 197 -5.64 -1.21 -3.16
C LEU A 197 -4.31 -0.45 -3.03
N SER A 198 -3.78 0.07 -4.14
CA SER A 198 -2.59 0.95 -4.12
C SER A 198 -2.84 2.22 -3.30
N VAL A 199 -4.02 2.83 -3.46
CA VAL A 199 -4.47 4.02 -2.72
C VAL A 199 -4.71 3.69 -1.24
N LEU A 200 -5.16 2.47 -0.94
CA LEU A 200 -5.44 2.00 0.42
C LEU A 200 -4.17 1.72 1.22
N ILE A 201 -3.17 1.04 0.64
CA ILE A 201 -1.96 0.65 1.38
C ILE A 201 -1.08 1.85 1.72
N LEU A 202 -1.07 2.89 0.88
CA LEU A 202 -0.22 4.07 1.03
C LEU A 202 -0.41 4.76 2.41
N PRO A 203 -1.61 5.23 2.80
CA PRO A 203 -1.83 5.87 4.09
C PRO A 203 -1.65 4.90 5.27
N ILE A 204 -1.98 3.61 5.11
CA ILE A 204 -1.86 2.63 6.20
C ILE A 204 -0.40 2.45 6.61
N TYR A 205 0.48 2.18 5.65
CA TYR A 205 1.89 1.91 5.97
C TYR A 205 2.66 3.18 6.33
N ASN A 206 2.34 4.30 5.69
CA ASN A 206 3.02 5.58 5.96
C ASN A 206 2.58 6.24 7.27
N SER A 207 1.48 5.80 7.87
CA SER A 207 1.07 6.15 9.24
C SER A 207 1.61 5.18 10.30
N GLY A 208 2.45 4.22 9.92
CA GLY A 208 3.07 3.26 10.84
C GLY A 208 2.19 2.07 11.18
N HIS A 209 1.04 1.92 10.53
CA HIS A 209 0.24 0.71 10.61
C HIS A 209 0.74 -0.36 9.61
N SER A 210 0.20 -1.56 9.75
CA SER A 210 0.49 -2.68 8.86
C SER A 210 -0.70 -3.61 8.79
N LEU A 211 -0.82 -4.29 7.64
CA LEU A 211 -1.79 -5.36 7.42
C LEU A 211 -1.20 -6.69 7.87
N GLN A 212 -2.04 -7.56 8.41
CA GLN A 212 -1.64 -8.92 8.75
C GLN A 212 -1.51 -9.75 7.46
N PRO A 213 -0.39 -10.46 7.25
CA PRO A 213 -0.09 -11.11 5.98
C PRO A 213 -1.06 -12.23 5.58
#